data_AF-A0A7V9JLF1-F1
#
_entry.id   AF-A0A7V9JLF1-F1
#
_cell.length_a   1.000
_cell.length_b   1.000
_cell.length_c   1.000
_cell.angle_alpha   90.00
_cell.angle_beta   90.00
_cell.angle_gamma   90.00
#
_symmetry.space_group_name_H-M   'P 1'
#
loop_
_entity.id
_entity.type
_entity.pdbx_description
1 polymer ?
#
loop_
_entity_poly.entity_id
_entity_poly.type
_entity_poly.pdbx_seq_one_letter_code
_entity_poly.pdbx_strand_id
1 'polypeptide(L)'
;TSQGTPVYLTATVRPATATGTVQFKDGTTNLGPPVTVANGTASGTTSSLTARSHQLTAGFTPTDPATHGPSTSPPVTYVVTPVSEPGPR
;
A
#
# COMPACT_ATOMS: atom_id res chain seq x y z
N THR A 1 -12.97 -9.68 -0.30
CA THR A 1 -11.99 -10.30 0.63
C THR A 1 -12.46 -10.02 2.03
N SER A 2 -12.31 -10.97 2.94
CA SER A 2 -12.89 -10.85 4.27
C SER A 2 -11.95 -10.10 5.23
N GLN A 3 -12.50 -9.33 6.18
CA GLN A 3 -11.74 -8.59 7.19
C GLN A 3 -10.69 -9.49 7.89
N GLY A 4 -9.46 -8.98 8.04
CA GLY A 4 -8.35 -9.72 8.68
C GLY A 4 -7.52 -10.59 7.73
N THR A 5 -7.86 -10.66 6.43
CA THR A 5 -7.01 -11.34 5.45
C THR A 5 -5.75 -10.52 5.17
N PRO A 6 -4.55 -11.11 5.13
CA PRO A 6 -3.35 -10.39 4.71
C PRO A 6 -3.49 -9.92 3.25
N VAL A 7 -3.40 -8.61 3.05
CA VAL A 7 -3.40 -7.97 1.74
C VAL A 7 -1.96 -7.63 1.37
N TYR A 8 -1.55 -8.13 0.20
CA TYR A 8 -0.26 -7.85 -0.39
C TYR A 8 -0.35 -6.58 -1.24
N LEU A 9 0.44 -5.59 -0.86
CA LEU A 9 0.54 -4.30 -1.54
C LEU A 9 1.82 -4.31 -2.36
N THR A 10 1.72 -3.99 -3.64
CA THR A 10 2.86 -3.85 -4.54
C THR A 10 2.83 -2.48 -5.19
N ALA A 11 3.95 -1.77 -5.10
CA ALA A 11 4.16 -0.50 -5.75
C ALA A 11 5.34 -0.61 -6.71
N THR A 12 5.10 -0.21 -7.96
CA THR A 12 6.14 -0.15 -9.00
C THR A 12 6.57 1.30 -9.20
N VAL A 13 7.86 1.55 -9.02
CA VAL A 13 8.51 2.84 -9.22
C VAL A 13 9.31 2.79 -10.51
N ARG A 14 9.12 3.82 -11.35
CA ARG A 14 9.76 3.93 -12.65
C ARG A 14 10.44 5.29 -12.76
N PRO A 15 11.74 5.35 -13.13
CA PRO A 15 12.61 4.25 -13.57
C PRO A 15 13.00 3.31 -12.41
N ALA A 16 13.33 2.05 -12.73
CA ALA A 16 13.70 1.04 -11.72
C ALA A 16 15.03 1.34 -10.99
N THR A 17 15.80 2.30 -11.51
CA THR A 17 16.99 2.87 -10.89
C THR A 17 16.70 3.83 -9.75
N ALA A 18 15.44 4.27 -9.60
CA ALA A 18 15.05 5.16 -8.52
C ALA A 18 15.11 4.40 -7.19
N THR A 19 16.07 4.78 -6.34
CA THR A 19 16.21 4.29 -4.98
C THR A 19 15.43 5.20 -4.03
N GLY A 20 14.72 4.59 -3.09
CA GLY A 20 13.87 5.32 -2.15
C GLY A 20 13.04 4.40 -1.28
N THR A 21 12.04 4.98 -0.63
CA THR A 21 11.06 4.26 0.18
C THR A 21 9.65 4.54 -0.32
N VAL A 22 8.78 3.54 -0.24
CA VAL A 22 7.36 3.67 -0.51
C VAL A 22 6.60 3.54 0.80
N GLN A 23 5.81 4.56 1.14
CA GLN A 23 4.84 4.49 2.21
C GLN A 23 3.47 4.16 1.62
N PHE A 24 2.95 2.99 1.96
CA PHE A 24 1.56 2.64 1.67
C PHE A 24 0.63 3.33 2.67
N LYS A 25 -0.50 3.84 2.18
CA LYS A 25 -1.49 4.57 2.97
C LYS A 25 -2.89 4.19 2.54
N ASP A 26 -3.82 4.20 3.48
CA ASP A 26 -5.26 4.19 3.24
C ASP A 26 -5.82 5.57 3.57
N GLY A 27 -6.04 6.39 2.54
CA GLY A 27 -6.37 7.80 2.71
C GLY A 27 -5.28 8.56 3.50
N THR A 28 -5.53 8.83 4.77
CA THR A 28 -4.59 9.52 5.69
C THR A 28 -3.84 8.58 6.62
N THR A 29 -4.24 7.30 6.70
CA THR A 29 -3.66 6.31 7.62
C THR A 29 -2.50 5.55 6.96
N ASN A 30 -1.38 5.40 7.66
CA ASN A 30 -0.25 4.62 7.16
C ASN A 30 -0.51 3.12 7.32
N LEU A 31 -0.37 2.35 6.23
CA LEU A 31 -0.54 0.90 6.21
C LEU A 31 0.81 0.20 6.45
N GLY A 32 1.29 0.29 7.69
CA GLY A 32 2.58 -0.27 8.08
C GLY A 32 3.76 0.68 7.85
N PRO A 33 5.00 0.20 8.03
CA PRO A 33 6.21 1.01 7.88
C PRO A 33 6.54 1.31 6.40
N PRO A 34 7.37 2.34 6.13
CA PRO A 34 7.90 2.58 4.80
C PRO A 34 8.69 1.38 4.29
N VAL A 35 8.48 1.00 3.03
CA VAL A 35 9.14 -0.13 2.38
C VAL A 35 10.22 0.38 1.42
N THR A 36 11.45 -0.11 1.55
CA THR A 36 12.52 0.25 0.61
C THR A 36 12.24 -0.28 -0.78
N VAL A 37 12.41 0.57 -1.79
CA VAL A 37 12.28 0.20 -3.20
C VAL A 37 13.56 -0.50 -3.66
N ALA A 38 13.42 -1.71 -4.17
CA ALA A 38 14.50 -2.47 -4.78
C ALA A 38 14.12 -2.82 -6.22
N ASN A 39 15.00 -2.53 -7.18
CA ASN A 39 14.74 -2.76 -8.61
C ASN A 39 13.40 -2.14 -9.10
N GLY A 40 13.07 -0.95 -8.63
CA GLY A 40 11.80 -0.28 -8.98
C GLY A 40 10.56 -0.93 -8.41
N THR A 41 10.67 -1.80 -7.41
CA THR A 41 9.49 -2.42 -6.77
C THR A 41 9.58 -2.34 -5.26
N ALA A 42 8.47 -2.01 -4.60
CA ALA A 42 8.28 -2.10 -3.16
C ALA A 42 7.07 -2.99 -2.87
N SER A 43 7.24 -3.93 -1.95
CA SER A 43 6.21 -4.88 -1.55
C SER A 43 5.96 -4.80 -0.05
N GLY A 44 4.72 -4.55 0.33
CA GLY A 44 4.28 -4.51 1.73
C GLY A 44 3.13 -5.48 1.97
N THR A 45 2.88 -5.81 3.23
CA THR A 45 1.73 -6.62 3.64
C THR A 45 0.98 -5.91 4.74
N THR A 46 -0.34 -5.82 4.62
CA THR A 46 -1.21 -5.27 5.67
C THR A 46 -2.36 -6.23 5.96
N SER A 47 -2.64 -6.48 7.23
CA SER A 47 -3.80 -7.26 7.69
C SER A 47 -4.81 -6.39 8.46
N SER A 48 -4.51 -5.10 8.64
CA SER A 48 -5.32 -4.16 9.42
C SER A 48 -6.47 -3.52 8.64
N LEU A 49 -6.74 -3.99 7.42
CA LEU A 49 -7.85 -3.47 6.61
C LEU A 49 -9.17 -3.98 7.17
N THR A 50 -10.03 -3.03 7.56
CA THR A 50 -11.35 -3.30 8.12
C THR A 50 -12.37 -3.54 7.01
N ALA A 51 -13.57 -3.99 7.35
CA ALA A 51 -14.63 -4.17 6.37
C ALA A 51 -15.18 -2.80 5.90
N ARG A 52 -14.52 -2.18 4.92
CA ARG A 52 -14.92 -0.90 4.30
C ARG A 52 -14.33 -0.77 2.89
N SER A 53 -14.78 0.25 2.16
CA SER A 53 -14.06 0.79 1.01
C SER A 53 -12.82 1.55 1.49
N HIS A 54 -11.66 1.11 1.03
CA HIS A 54 -10.34 1.65 1.32
C HIS A 54 -9.77 2.34 0.08
N GLN A 55 -9.12 3.48 0.25
CA GLN A 55 -8.43 4.22 -0.82
C GLN A 55 -6.93 4.10 -0.61
N LEU A 56 -6.38 3.06 -1.23
CA LEU A 56 -4.97 2.71 -1.09
C LEU A 56 -4.11 3.60 -1.98
N THR A 57 -3.19 4.34 -1.38
CA THR A 57 -2.19 5.16 -2.08
C THR A 57 -0.79 4.73 -1.70
N ALA A 58 0.16 4.92 -2.61
CA ALA A 58 1.57 4.68 -2.38
C ALA A 58 2.34 5.98 -2.62
N GLY A 59 2.99 6.50 -1.58
CA GLY A 59 3.88 7.65 -1.68
C GLY A 59 5.33 7.17 -1.77
N PHE A 60 5.97 7.43 -2.90
CA PHE A 60 7.40 7.20 -3.11
C PHE A 60 8.21 8.43 -2.70
N THR A 61 9.15 8.22 -1.79
CA THR A 61 10.15 9.19 -1.35
C THR A 61 11.52 8.72 -1.80
N PRO A 62 12.18 9.41 -2.74
CA PRO A 62 13.53 9.03 -3.19
C PRO A 62 14.54 9.24 -2.06
N THR A 63 15.56 8.38 -2.01
CA THR A 63 16.67 8.51 -1.06
C THR A 63 17.49 9.76 -1.36
N ASP A 64 17.61 10.11 -2.63
CA ASP A 64 18.29 11.31 -3.10
C ASP A 64 17.29 12.23 -3.84
N PRO A 65 16.76 13.27 -3.18
CA PRO A 65 15.81 14.20 -3.78
C PRO A 65 16.45 15.13 -4.82
N ALA A 66 17.79 15.16 -4.96
CA ALA A 66 18.46 15.94 -6.00
C ALA A 66 18.44 15.22 -7.36
N THR A 67 18.31 13.89 -7.38
CA THR A 67 18.30 13.07 -8.61
C THR A 67 16.90 12.64 -9.02
N HIS A 68 15.99 12.46 -8.07
CA HIS A 68 14.61 12.02 -8.33
C HIS A 68 13.63 12.84 -7.51
N GLY A 69 12.46 13.15 -8.08
CA GLY A 69 11.37 13.80 -7.34
C GLY A 69 10.50 12.81 -6.57
N PRO A 70 9.84 13.22 -5.47
CA PRO A 70 8.82 12.41 -4.83
C PRO A 70 7.65 12.16 -5.79
N SER A 71 7.03 10.99 -5.68
CA SER A 71 5.92 10.58 -6.57
C SER A 71 4.81 9.92 -5.76
N THR A 72 3.57 10.18 -6.11
CA THR A 72 2.40 9.57 -5.46
C THR A 72 1.59 8.80 -6.48
N SER A 73 1.25 7.54 -6.17
CA SER A 73 0.42 6.72 -7.04
C SER A 73 -1.05 7.20 -7.04
N PRO A 74 -1.82 6.87 -8.09
CA PRO A 74 -3.28 7.01 -8.04
C PRO A 74 -3.87 6.20 -6.87
N PRO A 75 -4.97 6.68 -6.25
CA PRO A 75 -5.67 5.90 -5.23
C PRO A 75 -6.35 4.68 -5.85
N VAL A 76 -6.06 3.50 -5.31
CA VAL A 76 -6.69 2.24 -5.67
C VAL A 76 -7.84 1.98 -4.70
N THR A 77 -9.05 1.86 -5.23
CA THR A 77 -10.22 1.54 -4.41
C THR A 77 -10.24 0.04 -4.13
N TYR A 78 -10.18 -0.33 -2.85
CA TYR A 78 -10.20 -1.71 -2.41
C TYR A 78 -11.37 -1.92 -1.44
N VAL A 79 -12.34 -2.74 -1.84
CA VAL A 79 -13.54 -3.00 -1.03
C VAL A 79 -13.34 -4.30 -0.25
N VAL A 80 -13.21 -4.17 1.06
CA VAL A 80 -13.17 -5.31 1.98
C VAL A 80 -14.59 -5.59 2.45
N THR A 81 -15.05 -6.80 2.21
CA THR A 81 -16.34 -7.28 2.73
C THR A 81 -16.13 -7.80 4.14
N PRO A 82 -17.07 -7.61 5.08
CA PRO A 82 -16.97 -8.27 6.38
C PRO A 82 -16.90 -9.80 6.18
N VAL A 83 -16.19 -10.52 7.06
CA VAL A 83 -16.46 -11.95 7.24
C VAL A 83 -17.93 -12.03 7.62
N SER A 84 -18.78 -12.51 6.72
CA SER A 84 -20.09 -13.02 7.11
C SER A 84 -19.83 -14.27 7.94
N GLU A 85 -20.00 -14.18 9.25
CA GLU A 85 -20.10 -15.36 10.11
C GLU A 85 -21.23 -16.26 9.57
N PRO A 86 -21.03 -17.59 9.42
CA PRO A 86 -22.16 -18.49 9.17
C PRO A 86 -23.12 -18.35 10.35
N GLY A 87 -24.35 -17.91 10.10
CA GLY A 87 -25.29 -17.48 11.16
C GLY A 87 -25.50 -18.49 12.30
N PRO A 88 -25.85 -18.02 13.51
CA PRO A 88 -26.07 -18.92 14.66
C PRO A 88 -27.23 -19.88 14.37
N ARG A 89 -27.00 -21.17 14.64
CA ARG A 89 -28.02 -22.24 14.56
C ARG A 89 -28.90 -22.26 15.81
#